data_AF-A0A7W3LQE2-F1
#
_entry.id   AF-A0A7W3LQE2-F1
#
_cell.length_a   1.000
_cell.length_b   1.000
_cell.length_c   1.000
_cell.angle_alpha   90.00
_cell.angle_beta   90.00
_cell.angle_gamma   90.00
#
_symmetry.space_group_name_H-M   'P 1'
#
loop_
_entity.id
_entity.type
_entity.pdbx_description
1 polymer ?
#
loop_
_entity_poly.entity_id
_entity_poly.type
_entity_poly.pdbx_seq_one_letter_code
_entity_poly.pdbx_strand_id
1 'polypeptide(L)'
;MDAEDLDWRFRTYSGWVPPWVVTSLAEHGHLDEVRMQAQRGDWYCAHHVALDLIERGERDAALDVLTPFVDTGWWEAVSTVAAFLHEWGRTDEAIALVRPLAEAGDRLAVERLARLLARQGRTDEVIALLGPRVDDWFLASALVELTHDRGCDERVMSLLPEVDRDGRWCEPANIVELRARMLERQGRVDEAVAFLYAHYQRGDVVHVNELEQLADVLARHGREVELRELVAGPGEEYAAEPLADMLEKRGQVDAAVQVYRPFVAEGSSNAAMKLAELLTRHRRVYEAVEALRAVLGRGGCECDLRMLWTLLVDQQRVEEALALFDELAARSAGLDLDLFLERMSLLSYCGRTEQAIDELRAHPEAGEWFMAERLARLLADAGRLDEAIAVLEPNRDSHRSTVVIAELLIRQGRADEAVAMLHDWRGTPPPAPRAEGAFVDQPPF
;
A
#
# COMPACT_ATOMS: atom_id res chain seq x y z
N MET A 1 -21.52 -4.11 -23.98
CA MET A 1 -20.85 -3.56 -22.80
C MET A 1 -19.84 -2.56 -23.31
N ASP A 2 -19.82 -1.35 -22.76
CA ASP A 2 -18.92 -0.27 -23.21
C ASP A 2 -17.79 -0.09 -22.19
N ALA A 3 -16.63 0.41 -22.63
CA ALA A 3 -15.46 0.60 -21.77
C ALA A 3 -15.72 1.58 -20.61
N GLU A 4 -16.54 2.61 -20.84
CA GLU A 4 -16.93 3.56 -19.79
C GLU A 4 -17.83 2.93 -18.70
N ASP A 5 -18.77 2.07 -19.10
CA ASP A 5 -19.62 1.31 -18.15
C ASP A 5 -18.77 0.32 -17.34
N LEU A 6 -17.82 -0.35 -17.98
CA LEU A 6 -16.87 -1.24 -17.33
C LEU A 6 -15.99 -0.52 -16.30
N ASP A 7 -15.39 0.62 -16.68
CA ASP A 7 -14.58 1.42 -15.78
C ASP A 7 -15.40 1.95 -14.59
N TRP A 8 -16.64 2.40 -14.84
CA TRP A 8 -17.53 2.80 -13.76
C TRP A 8 -17.83 1.65 -12.80
N ARG A 9 -18.19 0.46 -13.30
CA ARG A 9 -18.45 -0.73 -12.46
C ARG A 9 -17.22 -1.21 -11.72
N PHE A 10 -16.05 -1.16 -12.34
CA PHE A 10 -14.79 -1.51 -11.70
C PHE A 10 -14.47 -0.61 -10.50
N ARG A 11 -14.75 0.70 -10.62
CA ARG A 11 -14.50 1.65 -9.53
C ARG A 11 -15.54 1.61 -8.41
N THR A 12 -16.72 1.09 -8.70
CA THR A 12 -17.89 1.15 -7.83
C THR A 12 -18.38 -0.22 -7.36
N TYR A 13 -17.83 -1.30 -7.89
CA TYR A 13 -18.33 -2.67 -7.73
C TYR A 13 -19.81 -2.85 -8.09
N SER A 14 -20.39 -1.91 -8.84
CA SER A 14 -21.83 -1.88 -9.06
C SER A 14 -22.26 -3.03 -9.98
N GLY A 15 -23.15 -3.88 -9.48
CA GLY A 15 -23.67 -5.04 -10.20
C GLY A 15 -22.64 -6.16 -10.41
N TRP A 16 -21.52 -6.12 -9.69
CA TRP A 16 -20.49 -7.16 -9.68
C TRP A 16 -20.21 -7.63 -8.24
N VAL A 17 -19.77 -8.88 -8.13
CA VAL A 17 -19.28 -9.46 -6.89
C VAL A 17 -17.88 -8.88 -6.63
N PRO A 18 -17.66 -8.19 -5.50
CA PRO A 18 -16.34 -7.60 -5.19
C PRO A 18 -15.23 -8.66 -5.13
N PRO A 19 -13.98 -8.32 -5.47
CA PRO A 19 -12.90 -9.29 -5.65
C PRO A 19 -12.62 -10.14 -4.41
N TRP A 20 -12.67 -9.56 -3.20
CA TRP A 20 -12.46 -10.31 -1.96
C TRP A 20 -13.58 -11.32 -1.68
N VAL A 21 -14.82 -11.03 -2.11
CA VAL A 21 -15.93 -11.99 -2.02
C VAL A 21 -15.75 -13.12 -3.04
N VAL A 22 -15.24 -12.82 -4.23
CA VAL A 22 -14.89 -13.86 -5.22
C VAL A 22 -13.83 -14.80 -4.67
N THR A 23 -12.79 -14.28 -4.01
CA THR A 23 -11.79 -15.10 -3.32
C THR A 23 -12.44 -15.96 -2.24
N SER A 24 -13.30 -15.38 -1.41
CA SER A 24 -14.03 -16.13 -0.37
C SER A 24 -14.90 -17.26 -0.95
N LEU A 25 -15.60 -17.00 -2.07
CA LEU A 25 -16.38 -18.02 -2.78
C LEU A 25 -15.49 -19.17 -3.23
N ALA A 26 -14.32 -18.88 -3.79
CA ALA A 26 -13.39 -19.90 -4.25
C ALA A 26 -12.79 -20.73 -3.10
N GLU A 27 -12.35 -20.08 -2.02
CA GLU A 27 -11.80 -20.74 -0.83
C GLU A 27 -12.80 -21.71 -0.18
N HIS A 28 -14.10 -21.38 -0.22
CA HIS A 28 -15.17 -22.20 0.33
C HIS A 28 -15.78 -23.17 -0.69
N GLY A 29 -15.16 -23.33 -1.87
CA GLY A 29 -15.54 -24.34 -2.86
C GLY A 29 -16.72 -23.96 -3.76
N HIS A 30 -17.16 -22.69 -3.76
CA HIS A 30 -18.28 -22.20 -4.57
C HIS A 30 -17.86 -21.74 -5.97
N LEU A 31 -16.96 -22.48 -6.62
CA LEU A 31 -16.42 -22.14 -7.95
C LEU A 31 -17.49 -22.14 -9.06
N ASP A 32 -18.57 -22.91 -8.89
CA ASP A 32 -19.66 -22.94 -9.86
C ASP A 32 -20.44 -21.62 -9.88
N GLU A 33 -20.60 -20.96 -8.72
CA GLU A 33 -21.19 -19.62 -8.64
C GLU A 33 -20.27 -18.59 -9.30
N VAL A 34 -18.96 -18.66 -9.04
CA VAL A 34 -17.97 -17.78 -9.69
C VAL A 34 -18.04 -17.93 -11.22
N ARG A 35 -18.09 -19.16 -11.75
CA ARG A 35 -18.23 -19.41 -13.20
C ARG A 35 -19.54 -18.86 -13.75
N MET A 36 -20.63 -18.99 -13.00
CA MET A 36 -21.94 -18.46 -13.41
C MET A 36 -21.92 -16.93 -13.51
N GLN A 37 -21.33 -16.24 -12.54
CA GLN A 37 -21.22 -14.78 -12.54
C GLN A 37 -20.26 -14.29 -13.64
N ALA A 38 -19.15 -14.99 -13.87
CA ALA A 38 -18.25 -14.71 -15.00
C ALA A 38 -19.00 -14.72 -16.35
N GLN A 39 -19.86 -15.72 -16.58
CA GLN A 39 -20.67 -15.82 -17.80
C GLN A 39 -21.71 -14.69 -17.92
N ARG A 40 -22.08 -14.04 -16.81
CA ARG A 40 -22.97 -12.87 -16.79
C ARG A 40 -22.23 -11.55 -17.05
N GLY A 41 -20.92 -11.61 -17.29
CA GLY A 41 -20.10 -10.43 -17.54
C GLY A 41 -19.58 -9.77 -16.26
N ASP A 42 -19.43 -10.53 -15.18
CA ASP A 42 -18.70 -10.10 -13.99
C ASP A 42 -17.19 -10.19 -14.22
N TRP A 43 -16.50 -9.04 -14.20
CA TRP A 43 -15.06 -8.97 -14.44
C TRP A 43 -14.26 -9.72 -13.35
N TYR A 44 -14.58 -9.55 -12.08
CA TYR A 44 -13.80 -10.15 -11.00
C TYR A 44 -13.95 -11.67 -11.00
N CYS A 45 -15.15 -12.17 -11.26
CA CYS A 45 -15.37 -13.59 -11.45
C CYS A 45 -14.69 -14.11 -12.74
N ALA A 46 -14.78 -13.40 -13.86
CA ALA A 46 -14.11 -13.80 -15.10
C ALA A 46 -12.58 -13.83 -14.94
N HIS A 47 -12.01 -12.85 -14.25
CA HIS A 47 -10.60 -12.80 -13.89
C HIS A 47 -10.19 -13.99 -13.02
N HIS A 48 -10.98 -14.30 -11.98
CA HIS A 48 -10.72 -15.47 -11.13
C HIS A 48 -10.81 -16.79 -11.92
N VAL A 49 -11.79 -16.95 -12.80
CA VAL A 49 -11.90 -18.13 -13.67
C VAL A 49 -10.70 -18.23 -14.61
N ALA A 50 -10.23 -17.11 -15.16
CA ALA A 50 -9.03 -17.08 -15.99
C ALA A 50 -7.79 -17.54 -15.19
N LEU A 51 -7.60 -17.08 -13.95
CA LEU A 51 -6.50 -17.53 -13.09
C LEU A 51 -6.56 -19.05 -12.81
N ASP A 52 -7.73 -19.59 -12.47
CA ASP A 52 -7.93 -21.05 -12.26
C ASP A 52 -7.60 -21.86 -13.53
N LEU A 53 -7.96 -21.35 -14.72
CA LEU A 53 -7.61 -21.98 -16.00
C LEU A 53 -6.09 -21.92 -16.27
N ILE A 54 -5.43 -20.82 -15.91
CA ILE A 54 -3.98 -20.66 -16.06
C ILE A 54 -3.23 -21.66 -15.19
N GLU A 55 -3.65 -21.85 -13.94
CA GLU A 55 -3.08 -22.83 -13.02
C GLU A 55 -3.20 -24.26 -13.54
N ARG A 56 -4.27 -24.55 -14.29
CA ARG A 56 -4.49 -25.84 -14.99
C ARG A 56 -3.73 -25.96 -16.30
N GLY A 57 -3.06 -24.89 -16.75
CA GLY A 57 -2.34 -24.83 -18.02
C GLY A 57 -3.22 -24.53 -19.24
N GLU A 58 -4.50 -24.21 -19.04
CA GLU A 58 -5.48 -23.91 -20.09
C GLU A 58 -5.43 -22.43 -20.50
N ARG A 59 -4.26 -21.97 -20.95
CA ARG A 59 -3.98 -20.55 -21.23
C ARG A 59 -4.90 -19.91 -22.26
N ASP A 60 -5.21 -20.61 -23.36
CA ASP A 60 -6.08 -20.07 -24.40
C ASP A 60 -7.54 -19.95 -23.92
N ALA A 61 -8.03 -20.91 -23.12
CA ALA A 61 -9.35 -20.81 -22.51
C ALA A 61 -9.43 -19.64 -21.51
N ALA A 62 -8.34 -19.34 -20.79
CA ALA A 62 -8.26 -18.16 -19.94
C ALA A 62 -8.38 -16.86 -20.74
N LEU A 63 -7.75 -16.78 -21.92
CA LEU A 63 -7.90 -15.64 -22.82
C LEU A 63 -9.32 -15.53 -23.38
N ASP A 64 -9.94 -16.65 -23.74
CA ASP A 64 -11.31 -16.68 -24.26
C ASP A 64 -12.32 -16.09 -23.25
N VAL A 65 -12.12 -16.37 -21.96
CA VAL A 65 -12.96 -15.82 -20.88
C VAL A 65 -12.83 -14.30 -20.76
N LEU A 66 -11.64 -13.74 -21.02
CA LEU A 66 -11.37 -12.30 -20.88
C LEU A 66 -11.57 -11.51 -22.19
N THR A 67 -11.59 -12.18 -23.34
CA THR A 67 -11.75 -11.57 -24.67
C THR A 67 -12.95 -10.61 -24.76
N PRO A 68 -14.15 -10.95 -24.23
CA PRO A 68 -15.30 -10.03 -24.28
C PRO A 68 -15.05 -8.67 -23.61
N PHE A 69 -14.15 -8.60 -22.62
CA PHE A 69 -13.77 -7.36 -21.94
C PHE A 69 -12.63 -6.64 -22.68
N VAL A 70 -11.71 -7.38 -23.28
CA VAL A 70 -10.62 -6.83 -24.10
C VAL A 70 -11.16 -6.16 -25.36
N ASP A 71 -12.16 -6.78 -26.00
CA ASP A 71 -12.77 -6.29 -27.24
C ASP A 71 -13.47 -4.93 -27.08
N THR A 72 -13.80 -4.52 -25.85
CA THR A 72 -14.34 -3.17 -25.59
C THR A 72 -13.26 -2.09 -25.57
N GLY A 73 -11.97 -2.48 -25.59
CA GLY A 73 -10.86 -1.56 -25.37
C GLY A 73 -10.75 -1.05 -23.93
N TRP A 74 -11.36 -1.75 -22.97
CA TRP A 74 -11.26 -1.35 -21.56
C TRP A 74 -9.86 -1.63 -21.01
N TRP A 75 -9.23 -0.60 -20.44
CA TRP A 75 -7.83 -0.63 -20.03
C TRP A 75 -7.49 -1.79 -19.09
N GLU A 76 -8.31 -2.08 -18.09
CA GLU A 76 -7.99 -3.13 -17.11
C GLU A 76 -7.99 -4.53 -17.72
N ALA A 77 -8.88 -4.80 -18.68
CA ALA A 77 -8.89 -6.05 -19.41
C ALA A 77 -7.67 -6.19 -20.32
N VAL A 78 -7.36 -5.13 -21.07
CA VAL A 78 -6.19 -5.09 -21.96
C VAL A 78 -4.88 -5.23 -21.18
N SER A 79 -4.73 -4.50 -20.07
CA SER A 79 -3.53 -4.51 -19.23
C SER A 79 -3.29 -5.88 -18.61
N THR A 80 -4.36 -6.53 -18.14
CA THR A 80 -4.36 -7.88 -17.58
C THR A 80 -3.94 -8.92 -18.61
N VAL A 81 -4.59 -8.94 -19.78
CA VAL A 81 -4.27 -9.91 -20.83
C VAL A 81 -2.86 -9.69 -21.38
N ALA A 82 -2.41 -8.44 -21.52
CA ALA A 82 -1.05 -8.13 -21.92
C ALA A 82 -0.01 -8.63 -20.90
N ALA A 83 -0.31 -8.58 -19.59
CA ALA A 83 0.55 -9.14 -18.56
C ALA A 83 0.68 -10.67 -18.68
N PHE A 84 -0.45 -11.38 -18.83
CA PHE A 84 -0.46 -12.82 -19.03
C PHE A 84 0.32 -13.25 -20.29
N LEU A 85 0.07 -12.58 -21.43
CA LEU A 85 0.79 -12.85 -22.67
C LEU A 85 2.30 -12.66 -22.50
N HIS A 86 2.72 -11.61 -21.80
CA HIS A 86 4.12 -11.35 -21.53
C HIS A 86 4.76 -12.46 -20.67
N GLU A 87 4.12 -12.86 -19.57
CA GLU A 87 4.58 -13.95 -18.70
C GLU A 87 4.70 -15.29 -19.43
N TRP A 88 3.84 -15.52 -20.43
CA TRP A 88 3.91 -16.72 -21.27
C TRP A 88 4.92 -16.63 -22.42
N GLY A 89 5.70 -15.54 -22.49
CA GLY A 89 6.68 -15.30 -23.55
C GLY A 89 6.09 -14.75 -24.86
N ARG A 90 4.78 -14.54 -24.94
CA ARG A 90 4.06 -13.96 -26.09
C ARG A 90 4.10 -12.43 -26.06
N THR A 91 5.31 -11.87 -25.88
CA THR A 91 5.47 -10.41 -25.64
C THR A 91 5.08 -9.56 -26.86
N ASP A 92 5.28 -10.05 -28.09
CA ASP A 92 4.87 -9.31 -29.28
C ASP A 92 3.35 -9.16 -29.40
N GLU A 93 2.59 -10.17 -28.95
CA GLU A 93 1.13 -10.11 -28.89
C GLU A 93 0.68 -9.14 -27.79
N ALA A 94 1.34 -9.14 -26.63
CA ALA A 94 1.10 -8.14 -25.59
C ALA A 94 1.34 -6.70 -26.09
N ILE A 95 2.42 -6.49 -26.85
CA ILE A 95 2.73 -5.20 -27.47
C ILE A 95 1.66 -4.81 -28.49
N ALA A 96 1.25 -5.75 -29.34
CA ALA A 96 0.20 -5.50 -30.34
C ALA A 96 -1.14 -5.14 -29.70
N LEU A 97 -1.45 -5.73 -28.55
CA LEU A 97 -2.68 -5.46 -27.80
C LEU A 97 -2.70 -4.06 -27.15
N VAL A 98 -1.59 -3.65 -26.53
CA VAL A 98 -1.51 -2.37 -25.79
C VAL A 98 -1.30 -1.16 -26.71
N ARG A 99 -0.63 -1.36 -27.85
CA ARG A 99 -0.22 -0.28 -28.76
C ARG A 99 -1.35 0.66 -29.21
N PRO A 100 -2.54 0.18 -29.60
CA PRO A 100 -3.62 1.08 -30.02
C PRO A 100 -4.04 2.08 -28.93
N LEU A 101 -4.10 1.64 -27.66
CA LEU A 101 -4.44 2.53 -26.53
C LEU A 101 -3.32 3.52 -26.24
N ALA A 102 -2.06 3.08 -26.33
CA ALA A 102 -0.91 3.97 -26.16
C ALA A 102 -0.85 5.06 -27.25
N GLU A 103 -1.17 4.69 -28.50
CA GLU A 103 -1.26 5.62 -29.63
C GLU A 103 -2.44 6.58 -29.51
N ALA A 104 -3.54 6.15 -28.87
CA ALA A 104 -4.67 7.01 -28.51
C ALA A 104 -4.35 7.98 -27.36
N GLY A 105 -3.20 7.84 -26.71
CA GLY A 105 -2.73 8.75 -25.66
C GLY A 105 -3.13 8.33 -24.24
N ASP A 106 -3.61 7.10 -24.02
CA ASP A 106 -3.85 6.59 -22.68
C ASP A 106 -2.53 6.52 -21.90
N ARG A 107 -2.47 7.25 -20.77
CA ARG A 107 -1.26 7.42 -19.96
C ARG A 107 -0.71 6.10 -19.43
N LEU A 108 -1.60 5.19 -19.01
CA LEU A 108 -1.21 3.89 -18.44
C LEU A 108 -0.79 2.92 -19.56
N ALA A 109 -1.44 2.98 -20.73
CA ALA A 109 -1.07 2.21 -21.90
C ALA A 109 0.31 2.60 -22.44
N VAL A 110 0.64 3.90 -22.45
CA VAL A 110 1.98 4.38 -22.84
C VAL A 110 3.06 3.80 -21.93
N GLU A 111 2.88 3.84 -20.60
CA GLU A 111 3.84 3.25 -19.65
C GLU A 111 3.97 1.74 -19.84
N ARG A 112 2.84 1.02 -19.96
CA ARG A 112 2.84 -0.43 -20.13
C ARG A 112 3.55 -0.85 -21.41
N LEU A 113 3.30 -0.14 -22.52
CA LEU A 113 3.99 -0.36 -23.79
C LEU A 113 5.50 -0.12 -23.63
N ALA A 114 5.90 0.97 -22.98
CA ALA A 114 7.30 1.25 -22.72
C ALA A 114 7.98 0.14 -21.90
N ARG A 115 7.31 -0.38 -20.85
CA ARG A 115 7.84 -1.47 -20.03
C ARG A 115 8.01 -2.77 -20.82
N LEU A 116 7.04 -3.11 -21.68
CA LEU A 116 7.15 -4.28 -22.59
C LEU A 116 8.31 -4.13 -23.58
N LEU A 117 8.48 -2.95 -24.18
CA LEU A 117 9.60 -2.63 -25.08
C LEU A 117 10.96 -2.71 -24.36
N ALA A 118 11.04 -2.16 -23.14
CA ALA A 118 12.25 -2.15 -22.33
C ALA A 118 12.74 -3.56 -21.99
N ARG A 119 11.82 -4.50 -21.71
CA ARG A 119 12.13 -5.91 -21.44
C ARG A 119 12.64 -6.68 -22.66
N GLN A 120 12.27 -6.22 -23.87
CA GLN A 120 12.82 -6.73 -25.13
C GLN A 120 14.15 -6.04 -25.52
N GLY A 121 14.71 -5.18 -24.67
CA GLY A 121 15.94 -4.44 -24.96
C GLY A 121 15.77 -3.33 -26.00
N ARG A 122 14.52 -2.97 -26.36
CA ARG A 122 14.19 -1.97 -27.38
C ARG A 122 14.27 -0.54 -26.81
N THR A 123 15.42 -0.19 -26.23
CA THR A 123 15.63 1.07 -25.49
C THR A 123 15.37 2.31 -26.35
N ASP A 124 15.72 2.31 -27.63
CA ASP A 124 15.47 3.44 -28.53
C ASP A 124 13.97 3.73 -28.71
N GLU A 125 13.15 2.69 -28.75
CA GLU A 125 11.70 2.84 -28.87
C GLU A 125 11.06 3.31 -27.57
N VAL A 126 11.61 2.91 -26.42
CA VAL A 126 11.22 3.45 -25.11
C VAL A 126 11.49 4.95 -25.05
N ILE A 127 12.69 5.38 -25.45
CA ILE A 127 13.06 6.80 -25.47
C ILE A 127 12.19 7.58 -26.47
N ALA A 128 11.93 7.01 -27.66
CA ALA A 128 11.06 7.65 -28.65
C ALA A 128 9.60 7.78 -28.18
N LEU A 129 9.12 6.82 -27.40
CA LEU A 129 7.76 6.80 -26.83
C LEU A 129 7.62 7.78 -25.66
N LEU A 130 8.55 7.75 -24.70
CA LEU A 130 8.43 8.51 -23.44
C LEU A 130 9.09 9.89 -23.50
N GLY A 131 10.16 10.06 -24.28
CA GLY A 131 10.93 11.31 -24.36
C GLY A 131 10.09 12.55 -24.70
N PRO A 132 9.15 12.51 -25.66
CA PRO A 132 8.27 13.63 -25.95
C PRO A 132 7.21 13.93 -24.86
N ARG A 133 7.15 13.12 -23.79
CA ARG A 133 6.10 13.14 -22.76
C ARG A 133 6.67 13.34 -21.35
N VAL A 134 7.91 13.84 -21.24
CA VAL A 134 8.61 14.07 -19.97
C VAL A 134 8.01 15.19 -19.12
N ASP A 135 7.09 15.99 -19.68
CA ASP A 135 6.31 16.96 -18.90
C ASP A 135 5.32 16.25 -17.95
N ASP A 136 4.97 15.00 -18.24
CA ASP A 136 4.20 14.15 -17.33
C ASP A 136 5.14 13.45 -16.34
N TRP A 137 5.01 13.78 -15.06
CA TRP A 137 5.85 13.25 -13.98
C TRP A 137 5.93 11.71 -13.96
N PHE A 138 4.83 11.02 -14.27
CA PHE A 138 4.77 9.55 -14.25
C PHE A 138 5.54 8.96 -15.43
N LEU A 139 5.40 9.55 -16.62
CA LEU A 139 6.11 9.09 -17.81
C LEU A 139 7.60 9.47 -17.77
N ALA A 140 7.94 10.59 -17.15
CA ALA A 140 9.33 10.97 -16.87
C ALA A 140 10.00 9.97 -15.90
N SER A 141 9.31 9.56 -14.83
CA SER A 141 9.77 8.49 -13.93
C SER A 141 10.01 7.20 -14.69
N ALA A 142 9.02 6.77 -15.49
CA ALA A 142 9.13 5.55 -16.28
C ALA A 142 10.31 5.60 -17.26
N LEU A 143 10.57 6.74 -17.89
CA LEU A 143 11.72 6.90 -18.79
C LEU A 143 13.02 6.64 -18.05
N VAL A 144 13.25 7.31 -16.91
CA VAL A 144 14.49 7.14 -16.12
C VAL A 144 14.62 5.73 -15.54
N GLU A 145 13.52 5.13 -15.06
CA GLU A 145 13.52 3.74 -14.55
C GLU A 145 13.92 2.75 -15.65
N LEU A 146 13.22 2.78 -16.79
CA LEU A 146 13.35 1.76 -17.84
C LEU A 146 14.65 1.87 -18.64
N THR A 147 15.31 3.03 -18.61
CA THR A 147 16.62 3.24 -19.25
C THR A 147 17.81 2.97 -18.33
N HIS A 148 17.56 2.54 -17.09
CA HIS A 148 18.62 2.19 -16.15
C HIS A 148 19.57 1.14 -16.74
N ASP A 149 20.88 1.38 -16.59
CA ASP A 149 21.97 0.51 -17.05
C ASP A 149 21.96 0.22 -18.55
N ARG A 150 21.26 1.02 -19.35
CA ARG A 150 21.24 0.90 -20.82
C ARG A 150 22.30 1.74 -21.53
N GLY A 151 23.15 2.44 -20.78
CA GLY A 151 24.21 3.29 -21.33
C GLY A 151 23.69 4.51 -22.10
N CYS A 152 22.48 4.98 -21.79
CA CYS A 152 21.83 6.11 -22.47
C CYS A 152 21.51 7.28 -21.52
N ASP A 153 22.15 7.30 -20.35
CA ASP A 153 21.89 8.29 -19.31
C ASP A 153 22.11 9.73 -19.80
N GLU A 154 23.16 10.02 -20.58
CA GLU A 154 23.36 11.37 -21.14
C GLU A 154 22.21 11.79 -22.08
N ARG A 155 21.74 10.87 -22.92
CA ARG A 155 20.62 11.13 -23.84
C ARG A 155 19.33 11.39 -23.07
N VAL A 156 19.01 10.56 -22.09
CA VAL A 156 17.83 10.75 -21.24
C VAL A 156 17.94 12.05 -20.44
N MET A 157 19.13 12.39 -19.96
CA MET A 157 19.38 13.60 -19.18
C MET A 157 19.09 14.86 -20.00
N SER A 158 19.42 14.86 -21.29
CA SER A 158 19.13 15.97 -22.21
C SER A 158 17.65 16.10 -22.60
N LEU A 159 16.85 15.05 -22.39
CA LEU A 159 15.40 15.10 -22.63
C LEU A 159 14.67 15.66 -21.41
N LEU A 160 15.18 15.42 -20.20
CA LEU A 160 14.57 15.92 -18.98
C LEU A 160 14.57 17.46 -18.94
N PRO A 161 13.44 18.10 -18.57
CA PRO A 161 13.38 19.54 -18.39
C PRO A 161 14.47 20.09 -17.46
N GLU A 162 14.88 21.32 -17.72
CA GLU A 162 15.76 22.05 -16.80
C GLU A 162 14.98 22.52 -15.57
N VAL A 163 15.66 22.52 -14.43
CA VAL A 163 15.06 22.91 -13.15
C VAL A 163 15.22 24.40 -12.98
N ASP A 164 14.10 25.13 -13.04
CA ASP A 164 14.09 26.54 -12.68
C ASP A 164 14.41 26.72 -11.20
N ARG A 165 15.44 27.50 -10.91
CA ARG A 165 15.89 27.81 -9.54
C ARG A 165 15.00 28.83 -8.85
N ASP A 166 14.32 29.69 -9.63
CA ASP A 166 13.49 30.76 -9.11
C ASP A 166 12.04 30.29 -8.88
N GLY A 167 11.67 29.13 -9.44
CA GLY A 167 10.38 28.49 -9.27
C GLY A 167 10.21 27.83 -7.89
N ARG A 168 9.12 28.16 -7.19
CA ARG A 168 8.76 27.48 -5.92
C ARG A 168 8.44 25.99 -6.14
N TRP A 169 7.85 25.67 -7.28
CA TRP A 169 7.49 24.32 -7.70
C TRP A 169 8.10 24.06 -9.07
N CYS A 170 8.46 22.81 -9.32
CA CYS A 170 8.96 22.40 -10.63
C CYS A 170 7.92 21.55 -11.35
N GLU A 171 7.91 21.66 -12.67
CA GLU A 171 7.11 20.83 -13.56
C GLU A 171 8.08 20.01 -14.44
N PRO A 172 8.01 18.66 -14.42
CA PRO A 172 7.20 17.85 -13.51
C PRO A 172 7.71 17.89 -12.05
N ALA A 173 6.83 17.58 -11.09
CA ALA A 173 7.13 17.67 -9.65
C ALA A 173 8.36 16.86 -9.20
N ASN A 174 8.63 15.73 -9.83
CA ASN A 174 9.74 14.83 -9.54
C ASN A 174 11.02 15.14 -10.33
N ILE A 175 11.10 16.24 -11.08
CA ILE A 175 12.24 16.52 -11.96
C ILE A 175 13.57 16.60 -11.19
N VAL A 176 13.58 17.18 -9.99
CA VAL A 176 14.79 17.26 -9.16
C VAL A 176 15.24 15.87 -8.78
N GLU A 177 14.30 15.02 -8.35
CA GLU A 177 14.56 13.63 -7.98
C GLU A 177 15.19 12.83 -9.14
N LEU A 178 14.57 12.94 -10.31
CA LEU A 178 15.01 12.23 -11.51
C LEU A 178 16.42 12.67 -11.95
N ARG A 179 16.68 13.98 -11.99
CA ARG A 179 17.99 14.51 -12.38
C ARG A 179 19.08 14.13 -11.38
N ALA A 180 18.81 14.18 -10.08
CA ALA A 180 19.76 13.75 -9.05
C ALA A 180 20.07 12.25 -9.15
N ARG A 181 19.05 11.41 -9.34
CA ARG A 181 19.21 9.96 -9.55
C ARG A 181 20.07 9.66 -10.78
N MET A 182 19.90 10.42 -11.85
CA MET A 182 20.69 10.27 -13.07
C MET A 182 22.16 10.69 -12.88
N LEU A 183 22.42 11.79 -12.19
CA LEU A 183 23.78 12.21 -11.84
C LEU A 183 24.49 11.14 -11.00
N GLU A 184 23.79 10.58 -10.02
CA GLU A 184 24.32 9.51 -9.19
C GLU A 184 24.65 8.25 -10.00
N ARG A 185 23.75 7.81 -10.89
CA ARG A 185 23.96 6.65 -11.78
C ARG A 185 25.17 6.82 -12.71
N GLN A 186 25.44 8.05 -13.15
CA GLN A 186 26.63 8.39 -13.93
C GLN A 186 27.92 8.39 -13.10
N GLY A 187 27.86 8.09 -11.79
CA GLY A 187 29.00 8.17 -10.88
C GLY A 187 29.35 9.59 -10.44
N ARG A 188 28.54 10.59 -10.81
CA ARG A 188 28.75 12.01 -10.49
C ARG A 188 28.09 12.35 -9.15
N VAL A 189 28.48 11.62 -8.11
CA VAL A 189 27.86 11.68 -6.77
C VAL A 189 27.97 13.07 -6.16
N ASP A 190 29.13 13.72 -6.27
CA ASP A 190 29.32 15.08 -5.75
C ASP A 190 28.40 16.10 -6.41
N GLU A 191 28.16 15.93 -7.71
CA GLU A 191 27.24 16.80 -8.46
C GLU A 191 25.79 16.51 -8.08
N ALA A 192 25.41 15.25 -7.87
CA ALA A 192 24.09 14.88 -7.37
C ALA A 192 23.82 15.48 -5.99
N VAL A 193 24.78 15.37 -5.06
CA VAL A 193 24.69 15.94 -3.71
C VAL A 193 24.61 17.47 -3.77
N ALA A 194 25.48 18.12 -4.53
CA ALA A 194 25.46 19.58 -4.68
C ALA A 194 24.16 20.07 -5.32
N PHE A 195 23.62 19.31 -6.29
CA PHE A 195 22.35 19.59 -6.93
C PHE A 195 21.20 19.49 -5.93
N LEU A 196 21.13 18.42 -5.13
CA LEU A 196 20.09 18.28 -4.10
C LEU A 196 20.19 19.35 -3.02
N TYR A 197 21.39 19.70 -2.56
CA TYR A 197 21.60 20.83 -1.64
C TYR A 197 21.09 22.17 -2.22
N ALA A 198 21.21 22.36 -3.53
CA ALA A 198 20.73 23.58 -4.18
C ALA A 198 19.20 23.62 -4.38
N HIS A 199 18.50 22.48 -4.25
CA HIS A 199 17.09 22.35 -4.65
C HIS A 199 16.15 21.81 -3.56
N TYR A 200 16.65 21.25 -2.45
CA TYR A 200 15.78 20.82 -1.34
C TYR A 200 15.03 21.99 -0.69
N GLN A 201 15.62 23.18 -0.68
CA GLN A 201 14.96 24.41 -0.24
C GLN A 201 14.82 25.36 -1.42
N ARG A 202 13.57 25.61 -1.82
CA ARG A 202 13.21 26.58 -2.87
C ARG A 202 12.37 27.69 -2.26
N GLY A 203 12.97 28.87 -2.15
CA GLY A 203 12.41 29.98 -1.38
C GLY A 203 12.32 29.65 0.12
N ASP A 204 11.12 29.77 0.67
CA ASP A 204 10.74 29.48 2.05
C ASP A 204 10.23 28.03 2.25
N VAL A 205 10.16 27.22 1.19
CA VAL A 205 9.64 25.85 1.25
C VAL A 205 10.79 24.85 1.26
N VAL A 206 10.81 23.99 2.28
CA VAL A 206 11.62 22.77 2.32
C VAL A 206 10.81 21.64 1.69
N HIS A 207 11.37 21.01 0.67
CA HIS A 207 10.76 19.87 -0.01
C HIS A 207 11.35 18.58 0.56
N VAL A 208 10.48 17.82 1.22
CA VAL A 208 10.87 16.63 2.00
C VAL A 208 11.47 15.54 1.10
N ASN A 209 10.88 15.30 -0.08
CA ASN A 209 11.34 14.25 -1.00
C ASN A 209 12.80 14.45 -1.42
N GLU A 210 13.19 15.67 -1.78
CA GLU A 210 14.57 16.01 -2.14
C GLU A 210 15.53 15.89 -0.96
N LEU A 211 15.05 16.19 0.25
CA LEU A 211 15.84 16.07 1.48
C LEU A 211 16.07 14.60 1.87
N GLU A 212 15.03 13.76 1.79
CA GLU A 212 15.11 12.31 1.96
C GLU A 212 16.07 11.70 0.94
N GLN A 213 15.94 12.08 -0.34
CA GLN A 213 16.86 11.61 -1.38
C GLN A 213 18.31 12.06 -1.12
N LEU A 214 18.52 13.29 -0.64
CA LEU A 214 19.85 13.76 -0.25
C LEU A 214 20.42 12.88 0.86
N ALA A 215 19.64 12.62 1.91
CA ALA A 215 20.05 11.77 3.02
C ALA A 215 20.39 10.35 2.55
N ASP A 216 19.59 9.77 1.65
CA ASP A 216 19.82 8.45 1.05
C ASP A 216 21.08 8.38 0.19
N VAL A 217 21.35 9.41 -0.63
CA VAL A 217 22.58 9.48 -1.43
C VAL A 217 23.80 9.59 -0.49
N LEU A 218 23.74 10.46 0.53
CA LEU A 218 24.83 10.59 1.51
C LEU A 218 25.09 9.26 2.23
N ALA A 219 24.03 8.55 2.66
CA ALA A 219 24.13 7.26 3.32
C ALA A 219 24.73 6.17 2.41
N ARG A 220 24.23 6.03 1.18
CA ARG A 220 24.72 5.03 0.21
C ARG A 220 26.20 5.21 -0.14
N HIS A 221 26.68 6.45 -0.18
CA HIS A 221 28.08 6.77 -0.46
C HIS A 221 28.93 6.99 0.80
N GLY A 222 28.39 6.70 1.99
CA GLY A 222 29.13 6.71 3.25
C GLY A 222 29.56 8.11 3.74
N ARG A 223 28.91 9.18 3.28
CA ARG A 223 29.18 10.59 3.64
C ARG A 223 28.58 10.95 4.99
N GLU A 224 29.04 10.26 6.03
CA GLU A 224 28.49 10.31 7.38
C GLU A 224 28.58 11.70 8.05
N VAL A 225 29.62 12.47 7.75
CA VAL A 225 29.81 13.81 8.32
C VAL A 225 28.70 14.75 7.85
N GLU A 226 28.47 14.83 6.54
CA GLU A 226 27.41 15.65 5.95
C GLU A 226 26.02 15.18 6.36
N LEU A 227 25.83 13.86 6.48
CA LEU A 227 24.56 13.32 6.95
C LEU A 227 24.28 13.71 8.42
N ARG A 228 25.29 13.74 9.28
CA ARG A 228 25.14 14.27 10.65
C ARG A 228 24.85 15.76 10.69
N GLU A 229 25.48 16.54 9.81
CA GLU A 229 25.18 17.97 9.67
C GLU A 229 23.74 18.19 9.20
N LEU A 230 23.24 17.34 8.31
CA LEU A 230 21.86 17.38 7.82
C LEU A 230 20.86 17.08 8.96
N VAL A 231 21.12 16.06 9.79
CA VAL A 231 20.32 15.73 10.98
C VAL A 231 20.31 16.87 12.01
N ALA A 232 21.46 17.52 12.23
CA ALA A 232 21.58 18.63 13.18
C ALA A 232 21.01 19.96 12.65
N GLY A 233 20.66 20.00 11.36
CA GLY A 233 20.17 21.19 10.66
C GLY A 233 18.77 20.96 10.08
N PRO A 234 18.56 21.23 8.78
CA PRO A 234 17.22 21.25 8.18
C PRO A 234 16.61 19.88 7.94
N GLY A 235 17.39 18.80 8.05
CA GLY A 235 16.93 17.44 7.77
C GLY A 235 16.32 16.71 8.95
N GLU A 236 16.51 17.22 10.16
CA GLU A 236 15.91 16.74 11.41
C GLU A 236 15.71 15.21 11.41
N GLU A 237 14.47 14.76 11.53
CA GLU A 237 14.09 13.35 11.61
C GLU A 237 14.21 12.61 10.26
N TYR A 238 13.99 13.28 9.13
CA TYR A 238 14.06 12.65 7.80
C TYR A 238 15.47 12.19 7.44
N ALA A 239 16.50 12.91 7.90
CA ALA A 239 17.90 12.50 7.73
C ALA A 239 18.37 11.49 8.79
N ALA A 240 17.60 11.33 9.88
CA ALA A 240 17.95 10.47 11.00
C ALA A 240 17.87 8.99 10.61
N GLU A 241 16.89 8.61 9.80
CA GLU A 241 16.69 7.22 9.37
C GLU A 241 17.84 6.70 8.49
N PRO A 242 18.22 7.36 7.37
CA PRO A 242 19.36 6.91 6.57
C PRO A 242 20.68 6.87 7.35
N LEU A 243 20.86 7.77 8.34
CA LEU A 243 22.02 7.77 9.22
C LEU A 243 22.03 6.55 10.15
N ALA A 244 20.91 6.28 10.81
CA ALA A 244 20.78 5.14 11.71
C ALA A 244 20.96 3.81 10.96
N ASP A 245 20.36 3.67 9.79
CA ASP A 245 20.49 2.50 8.92
C ASP A 245 21.93 2.26 8.47
N MET A 246 22.63 3.33 8.07
CA MET A 246 24.04 3.24 7.69
C MET A 246 24.91 2.82 8.88
N LEU A 247 24.69 3.39 10.07
CA LEU A 247 25.42 3.02 11.29
C LEU A 247 25.13 1.58 11.70
N GLU A 248 23.88 1.14 11.59
CA GLU A 248 23.48 -0.22 11.88
C GLU A 248 24.14 -1.23 10.93
N LYS A 249 24.13 -0.96 9.61
CA LYS A 249 24.80 -1.82 8.61
C LYS A 249 26.30 -1.96 8.87
N ARG A 250 26.92 -0.98 9.53
CA ARG A 250 28.32 -1.01 9.99
C ARG A 250 28.52 -1.69 11.34
N GLY A 251 27.47 -2.22 11.96
CA GLY A 251 27.48 -2.86 13.27
C GLY A 251 27.50 -1.88 14.45
N GLN A 252 27.31 -0.58 14.21
CA GLN A 252 27.34 0.46 15.24
C GLN A 252 25.94 0.71 15.81
N VAL A 253 25.33 -0.33 16.37
CA VAL A 253 23.94 -0.30 16.85
C VAL A 253 23.71 0.77 17.92
N ASP A 254 24.64 0.94 18.87
CA ASP A 254 24.52 1.98 19.88
C ASP A 254 24.57 3.38 19.29
N ALA A 255 25.39 3.61 18.27
CA ALA A 255 25.43 4.89 17.57
C ALA A 255 24.11 5.15 16.84
N ALA A 256 23.55 4.14 16.16
CA ALA A 256 22.24 4.23 15.51
C ALA A 256 21.12 4.54 16.52
N VAL A 257 21.13 3.91 17.69
CA VAL A 257 20.19 4.23 18.79
C VAL A 257 20.31 5.69 19.23
N GLN A 258 21.52 6.23 19.32
CA GLN A 258 21.73 7.62 19.74
C GLN A 258 21.25 8.65 18.71
N VAL A 259 21.09 8.27 17.45
CA VAL A 259 20.51 9.15 16.43
C VAL A 259 19.05 9.47 16.75
N TYR A 260 18.26 8.49 17.20
CA TYR A 260 16.83 8.67 17.48
C TYR A 260 16.52 9.24 18.87
N ARG A 261 17.39 9.03 19.86
CA ARG A 261 17.13 9.42 21.26
C ARG A 261 16.72 10.89 21.47
N PRO A 262 17.33 11.89 20.80
CA PRO A 262 16.91 13.29 20.92
C PRO A 262 15.46 13.51 20.48
N PHE A 263 15.08 12.98 19.32
CA PHE A 263 13.72 13.11 18.76
C PHE A 263 12.67 12.42 19.64
N VAL A 264 12.99 11.25 20.20
CA VAL A 264 12.13 10.58 21.20
C VAL A 264 11.97 11.42 22.46
N ALA A 265 13.05 12.08 22.92
CA ALA A 265 13.00 12.97 24.06
C ALA A 265 12.20 14.27 23.79
N GLU A 266 12.03 14.66 22.53
CA GLU A 266 11.15 15.74 22.09
C GLU A 266 9.69 15.28 21.93
N GLY A 267 9.46 13.98 21.78
CA GLY A 267 8.15 13.37 21.67
C GLY A 267 7.76 12.96 20.25
N SER A 268 8.73 12.78 19.34
CA SER A 268 8.44 12.26 17.99
C SER A 268 8.05 10.77 18.04
N SER A 269 6.82 10.48 17.61
CA SER A 269 6.30 9.11 17.46
C SER A 269 7.04 8.32 16.40
N ASN A 270 7.35 8.92 15.25
CA ASN A 270 8.04 8.22 14.17
C ASN A 270 9.47 7.82 14.59
N ALA A 271 10.20 8.70 15.29
CA ALA A 271 11.51 8.38 15.83
C ALA A 271 11.45 7.28 16.90
N ALA A 272 10.42 7.28 17.76
CA ALA A 272 10.21 6.21 18.74
C ALA A 272 9.89 4.88 18.06
N MET A 273 9.10 4.92 16.98
CA MET A 273 8.81 3.73 16.20
C MET A 273 10.08 3.11 15.61
N LYS A 274 10.84 3.90 14.85
CA LYS A 274 12.10 3.48 14.23
C LYS A 274 13.12 3.01 15.26
N LEU A 275 13.21 3.69 16.41
CA LEU A 275 14.08 3.27 17.50
C LEU A 275 13.66 1.92 18.09
N ALA A 276 12.36 1.70 18.33
CA ALA A 276 11.85 0.45 18.88
C ALA A 276 12.02 -0.73 17.91
N GLU A 277 11.83 -0.52 16.61
CA GLU A 277 12.12 -1.54 15.58
C GLU A 277 13.60 -1.92 15.57
N LEU A 278 14.51 -0.92 15.56
CA LEU A 278 15.96 -1.13 15.65
C LEU A 278 16.34 -1.93 16.90
N LEU A 279 15.84 -1.51 18.07
CA LEU A 279 16.12 -2.18 19.33
C LEU A 279 15.58 -3.62 19.36
N THR A 280 14.39 -3.85 18.81
CA THR A 280 13.77 -5.18 18.74
C THR A 280 14.58 -6.14 17.86
N ARG A 281 15.04 -5.69 16.69
CA ARG A 281 15.91 -6.49 15.79
C ARG A 281 17.20 -6.92 16.49
N HIS A 282 17.72 -6.09 17.40
CA HIS A 282 18.90 -6.40 18.23
C HIS A 282 18.58 -6.99 19.61
N ARG A 283 17.36 -7.49 19.82
CA ARG A 283 16.88 -8.13 21.07
C ARG A 283 16.94 -7.25 22.33
N ARG A 284 16.94 -5.93 22.16
CA ARG A 284 16.92 -4.92 23.24
C ARG A 284 15.48 -4.47 23.55
N VAL A 285 14.57 -5.43 23.71
CA VAL A 285 13.12 -5.19 23.79
C VAL A 285 12.73 -4.30 24.98
N TYR A 286 13.44 -4.39 26.11
CA TYR A 286 13.19 -3.49 27.25
C TYR A 286 13.42 -2.02 26.91
N GLU A 287 14.47 -1.70 26.15
CA GLU A 287 14.73 -0.32 25.75
C GLU A 287 13.72 0.17 24.70
N ALA A 288 13.22 -0.73 23.85
CA ALA A 288 12.17 -0.42 22.89
C ALA A 288 10.87 -0.03 23.61
N VAL A 289 10.49 -0.81 24.62
CA VAL A 289 9.33 -0.53 25.49
C VAL A 289 9.47 0.83 26.18
N GLU A 290 10.64 1.14 26.73
CA GLU A 290 10.86 2.43 27.40
C GLU A 290 10.84 3.62 26.43
N ALA A 291 11.34 3.46 25.20
CA ALA A 291 11.26 4.49 24.18
C ALA A 291 9.81 4.84 23.82
N LEU A 292 8.96 3.83 23.61
CA LEU A 292 7.54 4.04 23.27
C LEU A 292 6.75 4.63 24.44
N ARG A 293 7.03 4.19 25.69
CA ARG A 293 6.42 4.77 26.89
C ARG A 293 6.74 6.26 27.05
N ALA A 294 7.95 6.67 26.72
CA ALA A 294 8.37 8.06 26.83
C ALA A 294 7.52 8.98 25.95
N VAL A 295 7.17 8.54 24.74
CA VAL A 295 6.32 9.30 23.81
C VAL A 295 4.85 9.23 24.19
N LEU A 296 4.34 8.05 24.56
CA LEU A 296 2.96 7.91 25.05
C LEU A 296 2.68 8.79 26.28
N GLY A 297 3.66 8.94 27.18
CA GLY A 297 3.57 9.85 28.32
C GLY A 297 3.41 11.33 27.95
N ARG A 298 3.63 11.70 26.69
CA ARG A 298 3.54 13.06 26.16
C ARG A 298 2.40 13.26 25.16
N GLY A 299 1.50 12.28 25.02
CA GLY A 299 0.40 12.34 24.06
C GLY A 299 0.75 11.72 22.70
N GLY A 300 1.51 10.62 22.71
CA GLY A 300 1.80 9.81 21.53
C GLY A 300 0.55 9.31 20.78
N CYS A 301 0.77 8.76 19.59
CA CYS A 301 -0.30 8.29 18.71
C CYS A 301 -0.80 6.89 19.09
N GLU A 302 -1.95 6.51 18.50
CA GLU A 302 -2.45 5.12 18.52
C GLU A 302 -1.40 4.11 18.02
N CYS A 303 -0.59 4.50 17.03
CA CYS A 303 0.52 3.70 16.52
C CYS A 303 1.56 3.33 17.61
N ASP A 304 1.93 4.29 18.46
CA ASP A 304 2.89 4.08 19.55
C ASP A 304 2.35 3.07 20.56
N LEU A 305 1.05 3.21 20.88
CA LEU A 305 0.35 2.29 21.78
C LEU A 305 0.28 0.89 21.20
N ARG A 306 -0.10 0.79 19.91
CA ARG A 306 -0.22 -0.50 19.22
C ARG A 306 1.07 -1.27 19.21
N MET A 307 2.16 -0.60 18.86
CA MET A 307 3.47 -1.25 18.84
C MET A 307 3.94 -1.62 20.25
N LEU A 308 3.72 -0.75 21.25
CA LEU A 308 4.09 -1.02 22.63
C LEU A 308 3.38 -2.26 23.18
N TRP A 309 2.06 -2.35 23.04
CA TRP A 309 1.34 -3.49 23.57
C TRP A 309 1.67 -4.78 22.82
N THR A 310 1.90 -4.72 21.51
CA THR A 310 2.35 -5.88 20.70
C THR A 310 3.66 -6.42 21.24
N LEU A 311 4.66 -5.54 21.44
CA LEU A 311 5.96 -5.93 22.02
C LEU A 311 5.82 -6.52 23.42
N LEU A 312 4.90 -6.02 24.25
CA LEU A 312 4.65 -6.58 25.58
C LEU A 312 4.01 -7.97 25.51
N VAL A 313 3.02 -8.17 24.65
CA VAL A 313 2.35 -9.47 24.47
C VAL A 313 3.32 -10.51 23.91
N ASP A 314 4.17 -10.15 22.95
CA ASP A 314 5.19 -11.06 22.40
C ASP A 314 6.22 -11.50 23.47
N GLN A 315 6.40 -10.69 24.52
CA GLN A 315 7.20 -11.04 25.72
C GLN A 315 6.37 -11.72 26.82
N GLN A 316 5.15 -12.17 26.53
CA GLN A 316 4.20 -12.78 27.47
C GLN A 316 3.77 -11.85 28.63
N ARG A 317 3.90 -10.53 28.46
CA ARG A 317 3.54 -9.51 29.46
C ARG A 317 2.14 -8.93 29.20
N VAL A 318 1.16 -9.81 29.00
CA VAL A 318 -0.22 -9.45 28.62
C VAL A 318 -0.89 -8.55 29.66
N GLU A 319 -0.74 -8.83 30.95
CA GLU A 319 -1.37 -8.02 32.01
C GLU A 319 -0.79 -6.61 32.10
N GLU A 320 0.51 -6.46 31.80
CA GLU A 320 1.12 -5.13 31.74
C GLU A 320 0.63 -4.35 30.53
N ALA A 321 0.42 -5.04 29.40
CA ALA A 321 -0.18 -4.44 28.22
C ALA A 321 -1.63 -3.98 28.47
N LEU A 322 -2.43 -4.76 29.20
CA LEU A 322 -3.77 -4.37 29.63
C LEU A 322 -3.76 -3.20 30.62
N ALA A 323 -2.83 -3.21 31.60
CA ALA A 323 -2.69 -2.14 32.57
C ALA A 323 -2.36 -0.79 31.91
N LEU A 324 -1.69 -0.77 30.75
CA LEU A 324 -1.48 0.47 29.99
C LEU A 324 -2.79 1.13 29.58
N PHE A 325 -3.80 0.35 29.19
CA PHE A 325 -5.11 0.88 28.83
C PHE A 325 -5.83 1.44 30.06
N ASP A 326 -5.72 0.78 31.21
CA ASP A 326 -6.29 1.27 32.48
C ASP A 326 -5.62 2.58 32.92
N GLU A 327 -4.29 2.69 32.77
CA GLU A 327 -3.55 3.92 33.05
C GLU A 327 -3.97 5.07 32.11
N LEU A 328 -4.11 4.80 30.82
CA LEU A 328 -4.54 5.79 29.83
C LEU A 328 -6.00 6.21 30.07
N ALA A 329 -6.88 5.26 30.38
CA ALA A 329 -8.28 5.49 30.74
C ALA A 329 -8.43 6.34 32.02
N ALA A 330 -7.49 6.22 32.96
CA ALA A 330 -7.47 7.03 34.19
C ALA A 330 -6.94 8.45 33.96
N ARG A 331 -6.08 8.65 32.96
CA ARG A 331 -5.57 9.98 32.55
C ARG A 331 -6.61 10.73 31.71
N SER A 332 -7.37 10.00 30.91
CA SER A 332 -8.54 10.48 30.18
C SER A 332 -9.80 10.36 31.04
N ALA A 333 -10.94 10.92 30.63
CA ALA A 333 -12.19 10.77 31.37
C ALA A 333 -12.86 9.41 31.07
N GLY A 334 -12.09 8.32 31.11
CA GLY A 334 -12.47 6.98 30.64
C GLY A 334 -11.88 6.62 29.28
N LEU A 335 -12.09 5.38 28.85
CA LEU A 335 -11.71 4.90 27.51
C LEU A 335 -12.57 5.62 26.46
N ASP A 336 -11.94 6.43 25.60
CA ASP A 336 -12.59 6.85 24.37
C ASP A 336 -12.74 5.65 23.41
N LEU A 337 -13.47 5.87 22.31
CA LEU A 337 -13.78 4.81 21.36
C LEU A 337 -12.51 4.20 20.73
N ASP A 338 -11.53 5.03 20.38
CA ASP A 338 -10.30 4.57 19.72
C ASP A 338 -9.47 3.69 20.66
N LEU A 339 -9.29 4.13 21.92
CA LEU A 339 -8.58 3.37 22.94
C LEU A 339 -9.33 2.09 23.33
N PHE A 340 -10.65 2.13 23.36
CA PHE A 340 -11.46 0.93 23.57
C PHE A 340 -11.30 -0.09 22.44
N LEU A 341 -11.36 0.35 21.18
CA LEU A 341 -11.17 -0.51 20.01
C LEU A 341 -9.75 -1.11 19.97
N GLU A 342 -8.74 -0.36 20.37
CA GLU A 342 -7.38 -0.88 20.51
C GLU A 342 -7.25 -1.94 21.61
N ARG A 343 -7.96 -1.77 22.74
CA ARG A 343 -8.03 -2.80 23.78
C ARG A 343 -8.68 -4.08 23.27
N MET A 344 -9.69 -3.98 22.40
CA MET A 344 -10.31 -5.15 21.77
C MET A 344 -9.35 -5.86 20.82
N SER A 345 -8.56 -5.11 20.04
CA SER A 345 -7.50 -5.67 19.19
C SER A 345 -6.47 -6.44 20.02
N LEU A 346 -6.04 -5.90 21.16
CA LEU A 346 -5.14 -6.59 22.09
C LEU A 346 -5.75 -7.87 22.68
N LEU A 347 -7.00 -7.82 23.14
CA LEU A 347 -7.67 -8.98 23.72
C LEU A 347 -7.80 -10.11 22.69
N SER A 348 -8.15 -9.76 21.46
CA SER A 348 -8.16 -10.70 20.34
C SER A 348 -6.77 -11.32 20.09
N TYR A 349 -5.73 -10.49 19.99
CA TYR A 349 -4.35 -10.93 19.74
C TYR A 349 -3.82 -11.90 20.82
N CYS A 350 -4.17 -11.68 22.10
CA CYS A 350 -3.76 -12.56 23.20
C CYS A 350 -4.68 -13.78 23.41
N GLY A 351 -5.64 -14.04 22.51
CA GLY A 351 -6.55 -15.18 22.56
C GLY A 351 -7.67 -15.05 23.61
N ARG A 352 -7.93 -13.85 24.12
CA ARG A 352 -9.03 -13.55 25.05
C ARG A 352 -10.30 -13.12 24.30
N THR A 353 -10.66 -13.84 23.24
CA THR A 353 -11.76 -13.50 22.33
C THR A 353 -13.11 -13.38 23.03
N GLU A 354 -13.44 -14.28 23.96
CA GLU A 354 -14.71 -14.21 24.70
C GLU A 354 -14.80 -12.96 25.58
N GLN A 355 -13.68 -12.56 26.22
CA GLN A 355 -13.65 -11.31 26.97
C GLN A 355 -13.89 -10.10 26.06
N ALA A 356 -13.26 -10.07 24.88
CA ALA A 356 -13.47 -9.00 23.91
C ALA A 356 -14.92 -8.94 23.44
N ILE A 357 -15.56 -10.10 23.18
CA ILE A 357 -16.98 -10.20 22.81
C ILE A 357 -17.89 -9.64 23.91
N ASP A 358 -17.66 -10.04 25.16
CA ASP A 358 -18.47 -9.60 26.30
C ASP A 358 -18.33 -8.10 26.55
N GLU A 359 -17.10 -7.55 26.45
CA GLU A 359 -16.86 -6.12 26.61
C GLU A 359 -17.47 -5.29 25.47
N LEU A 360 -17.37 -5.75 24.21
CA LEU A 360 -18.04 -5.10 23.08
C LEU A 360 -19.55 -5.10 23.21
N ARG A 361 -20.16 -6.21 23.66
CA ARG A 361 -21.61 -6.30 23.89
C ARG A 361 -22.10 -5.40 25.01
N ALA A 362 -21.28 -5.20 26.03
CA ALA A 362 -21.62 -4.32 27.15
C ALA A 362 -21.48 -2.82 26.81
N HIS A 363 -20.82 -2.48 25.69
CA HIS A 363 -20.64 -1.09 25.29
C HIS A 363 -21.98 -0.44 24.89
N PRO A 364 -22.29 0.79 25.33
CA PRO A 364 -23.56 1.46 25.01
C PRO A 364 -23.84 1.58 23.51
N GLU A 365 -22.78 1.72 22.71
CA GLU A 365 -22.82 1.88 21.25
C GLU A 365 -22.63 0.54 20.50
N ALA A 366 -22.81 -0.62 21.15
CA ALA A 366 -22.61 -1.92 20.53
C ALA A 366 -23.46 -2.16 19.26
N GLY A 367 -24.60 -1.46 19.14
CA GLY A 367 -25.48 -1.52 17.97
C GLY A 367 -25.06 -0.64 16.80
N GLU A 368 -24.10 0.28 17.00
CA GLU A 368 -23.59 1.13 15.91
C GLU A 368 -22.77 0.30 14.91
N TRP A 369 -22.84 0.67 13.64
CA TRP A 369 -22.31 -0.15 12.54
C TRP A 369 -20.82 -0.54 12.70
N PHE A 370 -19.98 0.36 13.22
CA PHE A 370 -18.55 0.12 13.38
C PHE A 370 -18.23 -0.85 14.54
N MET A 371 -19.00 -0.80 15.63
CA MET A 371 -18.87 -1.76 16.75
C MET A 371 -19.46 -3.12 16.39
N ALA A 372 -20.61 -3.12 15.72
CA ALA A 372 -21.24 -4.32 15.21
C ALA A 372 -20.32 -5.07 14.24
N GLU A 373 -19.61 -4.36 13.36
CA GLU A 373 -18.59 -4.94 12.45
C GLU A 373 -17.45 -5.62 13.22
N ARG A 374 -16.88 -4.94 14.23
CA ARG A 374 -15.81 -5.49 15.07
C ARG A 374 -16.28 -6.71 15.87
N LEU A 375 -17.47 -6.65 16.46
CA LEU A 375 -18.08 -7.76 17.20
C LEU A 375 -18.37 -8.95 16.29
N ALA A 376 -18.91 -8.72 15.09
CA ALA A 376 -19.19 -9.77 14.12
C ALA A 376 -17.91 -10.50 13.68
N ARG A 377 -16.80 -9.78 13.47
CA ARG A 377 -15.51 -10.40 13.14
C ARG A 377 -15.02 -11.32 14.27
N LEU A 378 -15.05 -10.86 15.52
CA LEU A 378 -14.65 -11.70 16.66
C LEU A 378 -15.56 -12.92 16.84
N LEU A 379 -16.86 -12.77 16.66
CA LEU A 379 -17.81 -13.89 16.68
C LEU A 379 -17.51 -14.89 15.56
N ALA A 380 -17.16 -14.40 14.37
CA ALA A 380 -16.82 -15.23 13.23
C ALA A 380 -15.50 -15.99 13.42
N ASP A 381 -14.50 -15.36 14.04
CA ASP A 381 -13.23 -16.00 14.42
C ASP A 381 -13.44 -17.07 15.51
N ALA A 382 -14.43 -16.86 16.40
CA ALA A 382 -14.89 -17.84 17.37
C ALA A 382 -15.80 -18.95 16.76
N GLY A 383 -16.07 -18.92 15.45
CA GLY A 383 -16.92 -19.90 14.75
C GLY A 383 -18.43 -19.70 14.95
N ARG A 384 -18.86 -18.58 15.56
CA ARG A 384 -20.26 -18.25 15.87
C ARG A 384 -20.89 -17.43 14.73
N LEU A 385 -20.92 -18.02 13.53
CA LEU A 385 -21.30 -17.31 12.29
C LEU A 385 -22.74 -16.75 12.32
N ASP A 386 -23.70 -17.49 12.88
CA ASP A 386 -25.09 -17.01 12.98
C ASP A 386 -25.22 -15.79 13.88
N GLU A 387 -24.49 -15.76 14.99
CA GLU A 387 -24.46 -14.61 15.89
C GLU A 387 -23.77 -13.41 15.23
N ALA A 388 -22.71 -13.65 14.45
CA ALA A 388 -22.02 -12.61 13.70
C ALA A 388 -22.96 -11.94 12.67
N ILE A 389 -23.73 -12.73 11.92
CA ILE A 389 -24.73 -12.21 10.98
C ILE A 389 -25.82 -11.42 11.74
N ALA A 390 -26.36 -11.99 12.82
CA ALA A 390 -27.43 -11.36 13.60
C ALA A 390 -27.04 -9.98 14.17
N VAL A 391 -25.77 -9.80 14.55
CA VAL A 391 -25.23 -8.51 15.02
C VAL A 391 -25.19 -7.47 13.91
N LEU A 392 -25.02 -7.88 12.65
CA LEU A 392 -24.92 -6.98 11.49
C LEU A 392 -26.27 -6.68 10.84
N GLU A 393 -27.30 -7.51 11.02
CA GLU A 393 -28.63 -7.31 10.43
C GLU A 393 -29.24 -5.91 10.68
N PRO A 394 -29.14 -5.29 11.87
CA PRO A 394 -29.63 -3.92 12.08
C PRO A 394 -28.96 -2.86 11.20
N ASN A 395 -27.74 -3.13 10.74
CA ASN A 395 -26.92 -2.24 9.91
C ASN A 395 -26.76 -2.75 8.47
N ARG A 396 -27.62 -3.69 8.03
CA ARG A 396 -27.49 -4.39 6.76
C ARG A 396 -27.37 -3.49 5.52
N ASP A 397 -27.98 -2.31 5.56
CA ASP A 397 -27.95 -1.34 4.46
C ASP A 397 -26.60 -0.62 4.31
N SER A 398 -25.74 -0.68 5.32
CA SER A 398 -24.36 -0.18 5.25
C SER A 398 -23.51 -1.08 4.35
N HIS A 399 -22.78 -0.49 3.40
CA HIS A 399 -21.88 -1.22 2.48
C HIS A 399 -20.98 -2.22 3.23
N ARG A 400 -20.35 -1.75 4.31
CA ARG A 400 -19.40 -2.55 5.09
C ARG A 400 -20.07 -3.75 5.74
N SER A 401 -21.27 -3.56 6.29
CA SER A 401 -22.03 -4.66 6.89
C SER A 401 -22.55 -5.65 5.84
N THR A 402 -23.01 -5.18 4.67
CA THR A 402 -23.44 -6.05 3.56
C THR A 402 -22.31 -6.99 3.12
N VAL A 403 -21.09 -6.45 2.96
CA VAL A 403 -19.92 -7.23 2.57
C VAL A 403 -19.58 -8.30 3.60
N VAL A 404 -19.51 -7.93 4.89
CA VAL A 404 -19.18 -8.89 5.95
C VAL A 404 -20.27 -9.95 6.09
N ILE A 405 -21.56 -9.60 5.96
CA ILE A 405 -22.64 -10.59 5.94
C ILE A 405 -22.47 -11.55 4.76
N ALA A 406 -22.10 -11.06 3.57
CA ALA A 406 -21.89 -11.92 2.40
C ALA A 406 -20.76 -12.93 2.64
N GLU A 407 -19.62 -12.51 3.20
CA GLU A 407 -18.52 -13.41 3.58
C GLU A 407 -18.96 -14.47 4.60
N LEU A 408 -19.74 -14.07 5.61
CA LEU A 408 -20.26 -15.00 6.62
C LEU A 408 -21.24 -16.01 6.02
N LEU A 409 -22.10 -15.58 5.09
CA LEU A 409 -23.01 -16.47 4.35
C LEU A 409 -22.24 -17.49 3.51
N ILE A 410 -21.17 -17.06 2.84
CA ILE A 410 -20.30 -17.95 2.05
C ILE A 410 -19.65 -19.02 2.94
N ARG A 411 -19.13 -18.61 4.12
CA ARG A 411 -18.60 -19.53 5.14
C ARG A 411 -19.64 -20.55 5.63
N GLN A 412 -20.92 -20.19 5.61
CA GLN A 412 -22.04 -21.10 5.93
C GLN A 412 -22.48 -21.99 4.75
N GLY A 413 -21.93 -21.80 3.55
CA GLY A 413 -22.34 -22.51 2.34
C GLY A 413 -23.54 -21.89 1.59
N ARG A 414 -23.93 -20.66 1.95
CA ARG A 414 -25.08 -19.91 1.39
C ARG A 414 -24.60 -18.85 0.37
N ALA A 415 -23.85 -19.31 -0.63
CA ALA A 415 -23.21 -18.45 -1.62
C ALA A 415 -24.20 -17.72 -2.54
N ASP A 416 -25.31 -18.37 -2.89
CA ASP A 416 -26.38 -17.80 -3.70
C ASP A 416 -27.05 -16.61 -3.00
N GLU A 417 -27.34 -16.74 -1.70
CA GLU A 417 -27.88 -15.65 -0.89
C GLU A 417 -26.89 -14.48 -0.76
N ALA A 418 -25.60 -14.79 -0.59
CA ALA A 418 -24.54 -13.78 -0.52
C ALA A 418 -24.45 -12.96 -1.81
N VAL A 419 -24.45 -13.64 -2.97
CA VAL A 419 -24.35 -13.00 -4.28
C VAL A 419 -25.62 -12.20 -4.62
N ALA A 420 -26.80 -12.75 -4.35
CA ALA A 420 -28.07 -12.03 -4.54
C ALA A 420 -28.10 -10.74 -3.70
N MET A 421 -27.66 -10.81 -2.45
CA MET A 421 -27.60 -9.65 -1.57
C MET A 421 -26.64 -8.55 -2.09
N LEU A 422 -25.49 -8.93 -2.65
CA LEU A 422 -24.53 -7.99 -3.23
C LEU A 422 -25.06 -7.32 -4.50
N HIS A 423 -25.79 -8.08 -5.34
CA HIS A 423 -26.43 -7.53 -6.54
C HIS A 423 -27.59 -6.57 -6.22
N ASP A 424 -28.34 -6.86 -5.17
CA ASP A 424 -29.47 -6.03 -4.73
C ASP A 424 -29.03 -4.79 -3.93
N TRP A 425 -27.75 -4.71 -3.56
CA TRP A 425 -27.22 -3.59 -2.80
C TRP A 425 -27.17 -2.30 -3.63
N ARG A 426 -27.84 -1.26 -3.13
CA ARG A 426 -28.00 0.05 -3.82
C ARG A 426 -27.30 1.21 -3.11
N GLY A 427 -26.44 0.94 -2.14
CA GLY A 427 -25.73 2.00 -1.43
C GLY A 427 -24.62 2.63 -2.27
N THR A 428 -24.09 3.76 -1.81
CA THR A 428 -22.95 4.42 -2.46
C THR A 428 -21.68 3.63 -2.16
N PRO A 429 -21.00 3.05 -3.16
CA PRO A 429 -19.79 2.30 -2.92
C PRO A 429 -18.68 3.24 -2.42
N PRO A 430 -17.79 2.77 -1.53
CA PRO A 430 -16.57 3.51 -1.25
C PRO A 430 -15.83 3.71 -2.58
N PRO A 431 -15.15 4.84 -2.78
CA PRO A 431 -14.28 4.97 -3.94
C PRO A 431 -13.30 3.80 -3.91
N ALA A 432 -13.15 3.09 -5.03
CA ALA A 432 -12.04 2.16 -5.20
C ALA A 432 -10.75 2.88 -4.76
N PRO A 433 -9.82 2.20 -4.05
CA PRO A 433 -8.50 2.78 -3.85
C PRO A 433 -8.01 3.15 -5.25
N ARG A 434 -7.72 4.44 -5.47
CA ARG A 434 -7.10 4.86 -6.73
C ARG A 434 -5.87 3.99 -6.89
N ALA A 435 -5.77 3.29 -8.02
CA ALA A 435 -4.52 2.72 -8.49
C ALA A 435 -3.57 3.86 -8.92
N GLU A 436 -3.29 4.77 -8.00
CA GLU A 436 -2.13 5.65 -8.04
C GLU A 436 -1.07 4.95 -7.20
N GLY A 437 -0.34 4.02 -7.83
CA GLY A 437 1.01 3.65 -7.40
C GLY A 437 1.18 2.65 -6.25
N ALA A 438 0.25 1.72 -6.00
CA ALA A 438 0.54 0.58 -5.10
C ALA A 438 1.04 -0.61 -5.91
N PHE A 439 2.35 -0.87 -5.80
CA PHE A 439 2.99 -2.09 -6.23
C PHE A 439 2.22 -3.31 -5.69
N VAL A 440 1.78 -4.16 -6.62
CA VAL A 440 1.41 -5.55 -6.37
C VAL A 440 2.71 -6.28 -6.07
N ASP A 441 3.02 -6.41 -4.78
CA ASP A 441 3.94 -7.40 -4.23
C ASP A 441 3.63 -7.61 -2.75
N GLN A 442 2.48 -8.22 -2.46
CA GLN A 442 2.32 -9.04 -1.26
C GLN A 442 1.47 -10.28 -1.59
N PRO A 443 2.03 -11.50 -1.54
CA PRO A 443 1.22 -12.70 -1.43
C PRO A 443 0.62 -12.82 -0.01
N PRO A 444 -0.55 -13.45 0.16
CA PRO A 444 -1.21 -13.55 1.44
C PRO A 444 -0.55 -14.66 2.28
N PHE A 445 0.08 -14.30 3.39
CA PHE A 445 0.17 -15.11 4.60
C PHE A 445 0.28 -14.21 5.83
#